data_AF-A0A1S3B6K2-F1
#
_entry.id   AF-A0A1S3B6K2-F1
#
_cell.length_a   1.000
_cell.length_b   1.000
_cell.length_c   1.000
_cell.angle_alpha   90.00
_cell.angle_beta   90.00
_cell.angle_gamma   90.00
#
_symmetry.space_group_name_H-M   'P 1'
#
loop_
_entity.id
_entity.type
_entity.pdbx_description
1 polymer ?
#
loop_
_entity_poly.entity_id
_entity_poly.type
_entity_poly.pdbx_seq_one_letter_code
_entity_poly.pdbx_strand_id
1 'polypeptide(L)'
;MDVHEIEKDEDDGPPPGWEPITPSLPLPPQPQLSPADMAQMVCGTCRRLLKYLKGARYVQCSWCSTVNFVLEAHEVGQVKCGSCAVLLMYPYGASSVRCSSCTSVTEIGVHNRRPPWSVQQGQAAPPTNFVQ
;
A
#
# COMPACT_ATOMS: atom_id res chain seq x y z
N MET A 1 10.29 -76.46 -27.85
CA MET A 1 11.10 -77.39 -27.06
C MET A 1 12.41 -76.66 -26.78
N ASP A 2 12.74 -76.13 -25.62
CA ASP A 2 12.15 -76.22 -24.28
C ASP A 2 12.64 -75.03 -23.45
N VAL A 3 11.71 -74.55 -22.64
CA VAL A 3 11.77 -73.81 -21.37
C VAL A 3 13.15 -73.59 -20.72
N HIS A 4 13.42 -72.34 -20.30
CA HIS A 4 13.87 -72.05 -18.93
C HIS A 4 13.09 -70.83 -18.41
N GLU A 5 12.25 -71.10 -17.42
CA GLU A 5 11.62 -70.12 -16.53
C GLU A 5 12.69 -69.36 -15.76
N ILE A 6 12.52 -68.05 -15.60
CA ILE A 6 13.11 -67.33 -14.46
C ILE A 6 12.01 -66.43 -13.91
N GLU A 7 11.72 -66.70 -12.65
CA GLU A 7 10.69 -66.13 -11.82
C GLU A 7 10.93 -64.64 -11.52
N LYS A 8 9.82 -64.02 -11.06
CA LYS A 8 9.65 -62.89 -10.13
C LYS A 8 10.86 -62.03 -9.76
N ASP A 9 10.57 -60.74 -9.65
CA ASP A 9 10.85 -59.86 -8.50
C ASP A 9 11.01 -58.43 -9.03
N GLU A 10 10.60 -57.34 -8.41
CA GLU A 10 9.65 -57.05 -7.34
C GLU A 10 9.43 -55.53 -7.48
N ASP A 11 8.30 -55.04 -6.99
CA ASP A 11 7.96 -53.63 -6.90
C ASP A 11 9.03 -52.89 -6.10
N ASP A 12 9.97 -52.19 -6.76
CA ASP A 12 10.95 -51.33 -6.08
C ASP A 12 10.25 -49.99 -5.71
N GLY A 13 9.24 -50.12 -4.86
CA GLY A 13 8.74 -49.01 -4.07
C GLY A 13 9.88 -48.47 -3.19
N PRO A 14 9.95 -47.15 -3.00
CA PRO A 14 11.12 -46.53 -2.37
C PRO A 14 11.26 -47.04 -0.92
N PRO A 15 12.51 -47.21 -0.43
CA PRO A 15 12.81 -48.02 0.75
C PRO A 15 12.05 -47.54 2.01
N PRO A 16 11.67 -48.43 2.94
CA PRO A 16 11.05 -48.01 4.18
C PRO A 16 12.08 -47.24 5.04
N GLY A 17 11.93 -45.92 5.14
CA GLY A 17 12.75 -45.08 6.03
C GLY A 17 13.15 -43.69 5.54
N TRP A 18 12.78 -43.26 4.32
CA TRP A 18 13.02 -41.87 3.87
C TRP A 18 11.84 -40.95 4.21
N GLU A 19 11.30 -41.02 5.43
CA GLU A 19 10.40 -39.97 5.89
C GLU A 19 11.27 -38.74 6.23
N PRO A 20 11.09 -37.58 5.58
CA PRO A 20 11.73 -36.36 6.02
C PRO A 20 11.15 -36.04 7.40
N ILE A 21 11.91 -36.33 8.45
CA ILE A 21 11.61 -35.88 9.81
C ILE A 21 11.63 -34.36 9.70
N THR A 22 10.46 -33.78 9.51
CA THR A 22 10.30 -32.34 9.47
C THR A 22 10.20 -31.94 10.93
N PRO A 23 11.28 -31.42 11.57
CA PRO A 23 11.13 -30.90 12.93
C PRO A 23 10.04 -29.84 12.86
N SER A 24 8.96 -30.06 13.61
CA SER A 24 7.86 -29.12 13.77
C SER A 24 8.37 -27.93 14.59
N LEU A 25 9.22 -27.11 13.99
CA LEU A 25 9.58 -25.82 14.54
C LEU A 25 8.28 -25.01 14.66
N PRO A 26 7.96 -24.46 15.83
CA PRO A 26 6.84 -23.53 15.94
C PRO A 26 7.12 -22.38 14.98
N LEU A 27 6.28 -22.25 13.95
CA LEU A 27 6.37 -21.12 13.03
C LEU A 27 6.35 -19.83 13.86
N PRO A 28 7.21 -18.84 13.56
CA PRO A 28 7.07 -17.52 14.16
C PRO A 28 5.63 -17.04 13.94
N PRO A 29 5.03 -16.32 14.90
CA PRO A 29 3.68 -15.78 14.73
C PRO A 29 3.65 -15.04 13.39
N GLN A 30 2.92 -15.59 12.41
CA GLN A 30 2.71 -14.88 11.16
C GLN A 30 2.17 -13.50 11.54
N PRO A 31 2.72 -12.39 11.02
CA PRO A 31 2.19 -11.06 11.27
C PRO A 31 0.70 -11.15 11.02
N GLN A 32 -0.09 -11.12 12.09
CA GLN A 32 -1.53 -11.20 12.02
C GLN A 32 -1.91 -9.89 11.35
N LEU A 33 -2.05 -9.93 10.01
CA LEU A 33 -2.49 -8.80 9.22
C LEU A 33 -3.90 -8.49 9.71
N SER A 34 -3.97 -7.55 10.64
CA SER A 34 -5.24 -7.16 11.22
C SER A 34 -6.03 -6.44 10.14
N PRO A 35 -7.36 -6.54 10.11
CA PRO A 35 -8.17 -5.72 9.20
C PRO A 35 -7.89 -4.21 9.35
N ALA A 36 -7.33 -3.79 10.49
CA ALA A 36 -6.90 -2.42 10.76
C ALA A 36 -5.65 -2.00 9.95
N ASP A 37 -4.89 -2.94 9.40
CA ASP A 37 -3.70 -2.68 8.58
C ASP A 37 -4.05 -2.40 7.11
N MET A 38 -5.32 -2.47 6.72
CA MET A 38 -5.77 -2.16 5.36
C MET A 38 -6.13 -0.68 5.19
N ALA A 39 -5.78 -0.12 4.03
CA ALA A 39 -6.17 1.21 3.57
C ALA A 39 -6.72 1.13 2.14
N GLN A 40 -7.23 2.26 1.65
CA GLN A 40 -7.86 2.36 0.33
C GLN A 40 -7.33 3.55 -0.44
N MET A 41 -7.22 3.40 -1.76
CA MET A 41 -6.86 4.48 -2.68
C MET A 41 -7.59 4.33 -4.00
N VAL A 42 -7.66 5.41 -4.76
CA VAL A 42 -8.18 5.39 -6.14
C VAL A 42 -7.00 5.37 -7.10
N CYS A 43 -6.98 4.45 -8.05
CA CYS A 43 -5.94 4.40 -9.07
C CYS A 43 -5.92 5.69 -9.92
N GLY A 44 -4.74 6.28 -10.09
CA GLY A 44 -4.56 7.50 -10.87
C GLY A 44 -4.99 7.36 -12.34
N THR A 45 -4.83 6.17 -12.92
CA THR A 45 -5.13 5.89 -14.33
C THR A 45 -6.57 5.45 -14.54
N CYS A 46 -6.97 4.30 -13.99
CA CYS A 46 -8.29 3.71 -14.29
C CYS A 46 -9.39 4.08 -13.28
N ARG A 47 -9.09 4.94 -12.29
CA ARG A 47 -10.02 5.40 -11.25
C ARG A 47 -10.66 4.30 -10.40
N ARG A 48 -10.13 3.07 -10.43
CA ARG A 48 -10.63 1.96 -9.61
C ARG A 48 -10.16 2.10 -8.17
N LEU A 49 -11.05 1.75 -7.24
CA LEU A 49 -10.73 1.66 -5.82
C LEU A 49 -9.87 0.41 -5.55
N LEU A 50 -8.74 0.61 -4.89
CA LEU A 50 -7.76 -0.42 -4.54
C LEU A 50 -7.65 -0.52 -3.03
N LYS A 51 -7.63 -1.75 -2.52
CA LYS A 51 -7.26 -2.05 -1.12
C LYS A 51 -5.78 -2.39 -1.08
N TYR A 52 -5.08 -1.89 -0.08
CA TYR A 52 -3.65 -2.13 0.11
C TYR A 52 -3.29 -2.09 1.60
N LEU A 53 -2.11 -2.59 1.95
CA LEU A 53 -1.60 -2.53 3.32
C LEU A 53 -1.05 -1.15 3.66
N LYS A 54 -1.42 -0.60 4.82
CA LYS A 54 -0.86 0.63 5.36
C LYS A 54 0.67 0.54 5.40
N GLY A 55 1.33 1.65 5.06
CA GLY A 55 2.78 1.70 4.93
C GLY A 55 3.31 1.27 3.55
N ALA A 56 2.48 0.71 2.66
CA ALA A 56 2.90 0.50 1.27
C ALA A 56 3.13 1.84 0.57
N ARG A 57 4.33 2.04 0.01
CA ARG A 57 4.68 3.25 -0.77
C ARG A 57 4.25 3.18 -2.23
N TYR A 58 4.16 1.96 -2.77
CA TYR A 58 3.78 1.68 -4.14
C TYR A 58 2.70 0.61 -4.16
N VAL A 59 1.64 0.86 -4.93
CA VAL A 59 0.51 -0.07 -5.07
C VAL A 59 0.23 -0.28 -6.55
N GLN A 60 0.48 -1.50 -7.04
CA GLN A 60 0.14 -1.88 -8.40
C GLN A 60 -1.37 -2.09 -8.51
N CYS A 61 -2.00 -1.41 -9.45
CA CYS A 61 -3.41 -1.61 -9.76
C CYS A 61 -3.60 -3.01 -10.36
N SER A 62 -4.43 -3.84 -9.75
CA SER A 62 -4.73 -5.20 -10.25
C SER A 62 -5.45 -5.20 -11.60
N TRP A 63 -6.08 -4.08 -11.99
CA TRP A 63 -6.85 -3.98 -13.23
C TRP A 63 -6.03 -3.48 -14.41
N CYS A 64 -5.29 -2.38 -14.23
CA CYS A 64 -4.58 -1.71 -15.32
C CYS A 64 -3.05 -1.77 -15.18
N SER A 65 -2.54 -2.50 -14.18
CA SER A 65 -1.11 -2.65 -13.87
C SER A 65 -0.34 -1.36 -13.60
N THR A 66 -1.01 -0.19 -13.56
CA THR A 66 -0.37 1.07 -13.16
C THR A 66 0.14 0.95 -11.73
N VAL A 67 1.42 1.25 -11.51
CA VAL A 67 1.99 1.43 -10.18
C VAL A 67 1.64 2.83 -9.68
N ASN A 68 0.88 2.89 -8.59
CA ASN A 68 0.46 4.13 -7.96
C ASN A 68 1.38 4.41 -6.77
N PHE A 69 1.76 5.68 -6.60
CA PHE A 69 2.51 6.12 -5.43
C PHE A 69 1.53 6.53 -4.33
N VAL A 70 1.73 6.03 -3.11
CA VAL A 70 0.91 6.33 -1.95
C VAL A 70 1.62 7.36 -1.09
N LEU A 71 0.95 8.48 -0.88
CA LEU A 71 1.36 9.52 0.05
C LEU A 71 0.50 9.42 1.31
N GLU A 72 1.16 9.40 2.45
CA GLU A 72 0.49 9.50 3.74
C GLU A 72 -0.05 10.92 3.95
N ALA A 73 -1.03 11.10 4.85
CA ALA A 73 -1.66 12.39 5.09
C ALA A 73 -0.68 13.50 5.53
N HIS A 74 0.48 13.13 6.08
CA HIS A 74 1.54 14.07 6.47
C HIS A 74 2.46 14.46 5.30
N GLU A 75 2.38 13.77 4.16
CA GLU A 75 3.20 13.96 2.95
C GLU A 75 2.43 14.63 1.81
N VAL A 76 1.19 15.07 2.08
CA VAL A 76 0.36 15.86 1.15
C VAL A 76 0.08 17.26 1.71
N GLY A 77 0.44 18.29 0.93
CA GLY A 77 0.12 19.69 1.18
C GLY A 77 -1.14 20.13 0.42
N GLN A 78 -1.72 21.24 0.85
CA GLN A 78 -2.90 21.84 0.21
C GLN A 78 -2.64 23.30 -0.15
N VAL A 79 -3.14 23.75 -1.30
CA VAL A 79 -3.08 25.16 -1.72
C VAL A 79 -4.32 25.51 -2.54
N LYS A 80 -4.82 26.74 -2.43
CA LYS A 80 -5.87 27.25 -3.32
C LYS A 80 -5.24 27.76 -4.62
N CYS A 81 -5.80 27.35 -5.75
CA CYS A 81 -5.39 27.89 -7.04
C CYS A 81 -5.57 29.41 -7.08
N GLY A 82 -4.55 30.16 -7.48
CA GLY A 82 -4.62 31.63 -7.55
C GLY A 82 -5.69 32.15 -8.51
N SER A 83 -5.98 31.42 -9.59
CA SER A 83 -6.92 31.85 -10.64
C SER A 83 -8.39 31.45 -10.37
N CYS A 84 -8.66 30.21 -9.96
CA CYS A 84 -10.03 29.70 -9.82
C CYS A 84 -10.39 29.24 -8.39
N ALA A 85 -9.53 29.50 -7.40
CA ALA A 85 -9.72 29.16 -5.98
C ALA A 85 -9.91 27.66 -5.64
N VAL A 86 -9.88 26.77 -6.63
CA VAL A 86 -9.95 25.31 -6.42
C VAL A 86 -8.83 24.86 -5.48
N LEU A 87 -9.17 24.00 -4.51
CA LEU A 87 -8.22 23.40 -3.60
C LEU A 87 -7.42 22.30 -4.32
N LEU A 88 -6.10 22.46 -4.36
CA LEU A 88 -5.17 21.55 -5.00
C LEU A 88 -4.35 20.82 -3.94
N MET A 89 -4.19 19.51 -4.12
CA MET A 89 -3.28 18.67 -3.34
C MET A 89 -1.94 18.58 -4.06
N TYR A 90 -0.84 18.59 -3.32
CA TYR A 90 0.50 18.44 -3.88
C TYR A 90 1.42 17.67 -2.92
N PRO A 91 2.42 16.93 -3.42
CA PRO A 91 3.40 16.26 -2.56
C PRO A 91 4.31 17.29 -1.89
N TYR A 92 4.67 17.07 -0.63
CA TYR A 92 5.61 17.98 0.03
C TYR A 92 6.94 18.09 -0.70
N GLY A 93 7.51 19.30 -0.68
CA GLY A 93 8.71 19.63 -1.44
C GLY A 93 8.45 20.12 -2.86
N ALA A 94 7.22 20.01 -3.38
CA ALA A 94 6.88 20.64 -4.66
C ALA A 94 6.98 22.17 -4.56
N SER A 95 7.66 22.79 -5.54
CA SER A 95 7.77 24.25 -5.65
C SER A 95 6.55 24.91 -6.29
N SER A 96 5.79 24.15 -7.08
CA SER A 96 4.57 24.61 -7.73
C SER A 96 3.62 23.44 -8.01
N VAL A 97 2.34 23.77 -8.26
CA VAL A 97 1.32 22.80 -8.68
C VAL A 97 0.50 23.38 -9.82
N ARG A 98 0.19 22.55 -10.83
CA ARG A 98 -0.70 22.91 -11.93
C ARG A 98 -2.14 22.59 -11.56
N CYS A 99 -3.04 23.56 -11.70
CA CYS A 99 -4.45 23.37 -11.46
C CYS A 99 -5.06 22.41 -12.50
N SER A 100 -5.73 21.36 -12.05
CA SER A 100 -6.44 20.43 -12.93
C SER A 100 -7.71 21.03 -13.56
N SER A 101 -8.25 22.09 -12.98
CA SER A 101 -9.48 22.75 -13.45
C SER A 101 -9.21 23.85 -14.47
N CYS A 102 -8.27 24.76 -14.19
CA CYS A 102 -8.02 25.94 -15.05
C CYS A 102 -6.60 25.96 -15.67
N THR A 103 -5.79 24.92 -15.46
CA THR A 103 -4.42 24.76 -15.99
C THR A 103 -3.37 25.79 -15.53
N SER A 104 -3.77 26.79 -14.75
CA SER A 104 -2.89 27.78 -14.14
C SER A 104 -1.91 27.13 -13.16
N VAL A 105 -0.68 27.62 -13.10
CA VAL A 105 0.35 27.16 -12.15
C VAL A 105 0.31 28.04 -10.91
N THR A 106 0.28 27.42 -9.73
CA THR A 106 0.34 28.11 -8.44
C THR A 106 1.65 27.76 -7.76
N GLU A 107 2.44 28.77 -7.38
CA GLU A 107 3.68 28.60 -6.63
C GLU A 107 3.40 28.28 -5.16
N ILE A 108 4.17 27.34 -4.60
CA ILE A 108 4.08 26.96 -3.20
C ILE A 108 5.03 27.85 -2.39
N GLY A 109 4.54 29.05 -2.05
CA GLY A 109 5.25 29.98 -1.18
C GLY A 109 5.28 29.55 0.29
N VAL A 110 6.05 30.26 1.11
CA VAL A 110 6.18 30.01 2.57
C VAL A 110 4.85 29.99 3.33
N HIS A 111 3.83 30.69 2.81
CA HIS A 111 2.49 30.78 3.39
C HIS A 111 1.65 29.51 3.18
N ASN A 112 1.97 28.69 2.18
CA ASN A 112 1.31 27.39 1.93
C ASN A 112 2.17 26.21 2.37
N ARG A 113 3.40 26.45 2.86
CA ARG A 113 4.24 25.42 3.46
C ARG A 113 3.60 24.99 4.77
N ARG A 114 3.08 23.77 4.79
CA ARG A 114 2.56 23.17 6.01
C ARG A 114 3.71 23.06 7.02
N PRO A 115 3.52 23.46 8.29
CA PRO A 115 4.52 23.22 9.32
C PRO A 115 4.76 21.71 9.50
N PRO A 116 5.89 21.31 10.12
CA PRO A 116 6.18 19.91 10.40
C PRO A 116 5.01 19.21 11.09
N TRP A 117 4.82 17.92 10.80
CA TRP A 117 3.70 17.12 11.33
C TRP A 117 3.56 17.21 12.86
N SER A 118 4.67 17.33 13.59
CA SER A 118 4.69 17.53 15.04
C SER A 118 3.94 18.79 15.51
N VAL A 119 4.05 19.90 14.78
CA VAL A 119 3.35 21.15 15.09
C VAL A 119 1.84 21.01 14.87
N GLN A 120 1.44 20.18 13.92
CA GLN A 120 0.05 20.05 13.50
C GLN A 120 -0.74 19.08 14.37
N GLN A 121 -0.10 18.03 14.89
CA GLN A 121 -0.71 17.15 15.88
C GLN A 121 -1.08 17.89 17.17
N GLY A 122 -0.31 18.91 17.56
CA GLY A 122 -0.59 19.74 18.75
C GLY A 122 -1.80 20.68 18.60
N GLN A 123 -2.32 20.91 17.39
CA GLN A 123 -3.40 21.86 17.13
C GLN A 123 -4.79 21.22 17.00
N ALA A 124 -4.90 19.89 17.02
CA ALA A 124 -6.18 19.21 16.96
C ALA A 124 -6.86 19.19 18.34
N ALA A 125 -7.19 20.36 18.89
CA ALA A 125 -8.22 20.43 19.92
C ALA A 125 -9.59 20.20 19.25
N PRO A 126 -10.38 19.21 19.68
CA PRO A 126 -11.73 19.04 19.16
C PRO A 126 -12.58 20.28 19.49
N PRO A 127 -13.54 20.67 18.63
CA PRO A 127 -14.46 21.74 18.97
C PRO A 127 -15.24 21.33 20.21
N THR A 128 -14.93 21.95 21.34
CA THR A 128 -15.71 21.79 22.57
C THR A 128 -17.01 22.55 22.35
N ASN A 129 -18.03 21.86 21.82
CA ASN A 129 -19.40 22.35 21.87
C ASN A 129 -19.82 22.34 23.34
N PHE A 130 -19.60 23.46 24.03
CA PHE A 130 -20.32 23.76 25.25
C PHE A 130 -21.74 24.16 24.84
N VAL A 131 -22.66 23.21 24.98
CA VAL A 131 -24.09 23.50 25.01
C VAL A 131 -24.36 24.18 26.36
N GLN A 132 -24.85 25.41 26.30
CA GLN A 132 -25.43 26.10 27.45
C GLN A 132 -26.94 26.08 27.34
#